data_AF-A0A4R3TJP4-F1
#
_entry.id   AF-A0A4R3TJP4-F1
#
_cell.length_a   1.000
_cell.length_b   1.000
_cell.length_c   1.000
_cell.angle_alpha   90.00
_cell.angle_beta   90.00
_cell.angle_gamma   90.00
#
_symmetry.space_group_name_H-M   'P 1'
#
loop_
_entity.id
_entity.type
_entity.pdbx_description
1 polymer ?
#
loop_
_entity_poly.entity_id
_entity_poly.type
_entity_poly.pdbx_seq_one_letter_code
_entity_poly.pdbx_strand_id
1 'polypeptide(L)' 'MSSENPSSSEERNAAIYVAVIDGATYGDLAKRYGISRVRVQKAYARERTNAWEARRQGETTYLDRPIPSDV' A
#
# COMPACT_ATOMS: atom_id res chain seq x y z
N MET A 1 13.79 11.80 -17.97
CA MET A 1 13.56 10.45 -17.40
C MET A 1 14.00 10.50 -15.96
N SER A 2 13.07 10.80 -15.05
CA SER A 2 13.39 10.86 -13.62
C SER A 2 13.54 9.44 -13.11
N SER A 3 14.76 9.02 -12.82
CA SER A 3 15.03 7.82 -12.02
C SER A 3 14.57 8.10 -10.60
N GLU A 4 13.29 7.90 -10.31
CA GLU A 4 12.77 7.85 -8.95
C GLU A 4 13.30 6.56 -8.33
N ASN A 5 14.43 6.65 -7.62
CA ASN A 5 14.74 5.65 -6.62
C ASN A 5 13.58 5.68 -5.63
N PRO A 6 12.79 4.60 -5.48
CA PRO A 6 11.71 4.61 -4.53
C PRO A 6 12.33 4.92 -3.17
N SER A 7 11.86 5.99 -2.54
CA SER A 7 12.32 6.31 -1.21
C SER A 7 12.04 5.10 -0.32
N SER A 8 12.88 4.86 0.69
CA SER A 8 12.64 3.77 1.67
C SER A 8 11.25 3.83 2.33
N SER A 9 10.56 4.97 2.22
CA SER A 9 9.18 5.13 2.64
C SER A 9 8.16 4.65 1.61
N GLU A 10 8.39 4.81 0.31
CA GLU A 10 7.50 4.30 -0.74
C GLU A 10 7.54 2.78 -0.82
N GLU A 11 8.73 2.18 -0.78
CA GLU A 11 8.88 0.72 -0.73
C GLU A 11 8.15 0.12 0.49
N ARG A 12 8.30 0.76 1.66
CA ARG A 12 7.59 0.35 2.87
C ARG A 12 6.08 0.49 2.73
N ASN A 13 5.60 1.57 2.12
CA ASN A 13 4.15 1.77 1.96
C ASN A 13 3.56 0.74 1.00
N ALA A 14 4.23 0.46 -0.12
CA ALA A 14 3.87 -0.61 -1.04
C ALA A 14 3.82 -1.97 -0.32
N ALA A 15 4.84 -2.29 0.49
CA ALA A 15 4.88 -3.52 1.27
C ALA A 15 3.77 -3.57 2.34
N ILE A 16 3.40 -2.44 2.95
CA ILE A 16 2.25 -2.34 3.86
C ILE A 16 0.95 -2.63 3.11
N TYR A 17 0.76 -2.04 1.92
CA TYR A 17 -0.42 -2.27 1.11
C TYR A 17 -0.59 -3.75 0.77
N VAL A 18 0.43 -4.35 0.15
CA VAL A 18 0.39 -5.77 -0.24
C VAL A 18 0.11 -6.66 0.97
N ALA A 19 0.77 -6.41 2.10
CA ALA A 19 0.57 -7.22 3.30
C ALA A 19 -0.86 -7.12 3.84
N VAL A 20 -1.51 -5.94 3.79
CA VAL A 20 -2.91 -5.78 4.21
C VAL A 20 -3.85 -6.50 3.25
N ILE A 21 -3.61 -6.42 1.94
CA ILE A 21 -4.39 -7.18 0.95
C ILE A 21 -4.23 -8.70 1.15
N ASP A 22 -3.04 -9.15 1.55
CA ASP A 22 -2.74 -10.54 1.88
C ASP A 22 -3.26 -10.95 3.29
N GLY A 23 -3.97 -10.06 4.00
CA GLY A 23 -4.66 -10.35 5.25
C GLY A 23 -3.92 -9.99 6.54
N ALA A 24 -2.78 -9.31 6.47
CA ALA A 24 -2.07 -8.85 7.67
C ALA A 24 -2.83 -7.73 8.39
N THR A 25 -2.76 -7.72 9.72
CA THR A 25 -3.38 -6.66 10.52
C THR A 25 -2.46 -5.44 10.64
N TYR A 26 -3.05 -4.25 10.83
CA TYR A 26 -2.27 -3.04 11.10
C TYR A 26 -1.42 -3.14 12.37
N GLY A 27 -1.83 -3.97 13.35
CA GLY A 27 -1.09 -4.18 14.59
C GLY A 27 0.20 -4.95 14.35
N ASP A 28 0.16 -5.99 13.54
CA ASP A 28 1.33 -6.81 13.21
C ASP A 28 2.34 -6.02 12.38
N LEU A 29 1.85 -5.24 11.40
CA LEU A 29 2.68 -4.38 10.58
C LEU A 29 3.34 -3.25 11.38
N ALA A 30 2.63 -2.67 12.35
CA ALA A 30 3.18 -1.67 13.25
C ALA A 30 4.39 -2.21 14.04
N LYS A 31 4.25 -3.44 14.58
CA LYS A 31 5.34 -4.14 15.27
C LYS A 31 6.50 -4.46 14.32
N ARG A 32 6.20 -5.02 13.15
CA ARG A 32 7.21 -5.42 12.14
C ARG A 32 8.09 -4.27 11.68
N TYR A 33 7.50 -3.11 11.43
CA TYR A 33 8.22 -1.94 10.92
C TYR A 33 8.68 -0.96 12.03
N GLY A 34 8.35 -1.23 13.30
CA GLY A 34 8.69 -0.33 14.41
C GLY A 34 8.04 1.05 14.29
N ILE A 35 6.83 1.14 13.71
CA ILE A 35 6.09 2.39 13.52
C ILE A 35 4.72 2.33 14.18
N SER A 36 4.09 3.49 14.38
CA SER A 36 2.74 3.53 14.95
C SER A 36 1.71 2.91 14.01
N ARG A 37 0.66 2.30 14.58
CA ARG A 37 -0.51 1.78 13.84
C ARG A 37 -1.14 2.86 12.94
N VAL A 38 -1.17 4.10 13.41
CA VAL A 38 -1.68 5.24 12.63
C VAL A 38 -0.82 5.51 11.39
N ARG A 39 0.51 5.36 11.47
CA ARG A 39 1.38 5.46 10.28
C ARG A 39 1.12 4.34 9.29
N VAL A 40 0.89 3.11 9.76
CA VAL A 40 0.51 1.98 8.89
C VAL A 40 -0.81 2.28 8.17
N GLN A 41 -1.83 2.76 8.89
CA GLN A 41 -3.11 3.12 8.30
C GLN A 41 -2.99 4.22 7.25
N LYS A 42 -2.18 5.26 7.51
CA LYS A 42 -1.92 6.34 6.55
C LYS A 42 -1.20 5.83 5.30
N ALA A 43 -0.20 4.96 5.47
CA ALA A 43 0.49 4.33 4.35
C ALA A 43 -0.47 3.50 3.51
N TYR A 44 -1.26 2.63 4.14
CA TYR A 44 -2.28 1.83 3.46
C TYR A 44 -3.30 2.69 2.72
N ALA A 45 -3.84 3.73 3.36
CA ALA A 45 -4.85 4.61 2.75
C ALA A 45 -4.30 5.32 1.51
N ARG A 46 -3.03 5.77 1.56
CA ARG A 46 -2.37 6.40 0.40
C ARG A 46 -2.24 5.43 -0.77
N GLU A 47 -1.70 4.24 -0.54
CA GLU A 47 -1.55 3.25 -1.61
C GLU A 47 -2.91 2.73 -2.12
N ARG A 48 -3.92 2.66 -1.25
CA ARG A 48 -5.28 2.33 -1.68
C ARG A 48 -5.86 3.39 -2.61
N THR A 49 -5.60 4.69 -2.37
CA THR A 49 -5.97 5.77 -3.31
C THR A 49 -5.26 5.58 -4.66
N ASN A 50 -3.96 5.28 -4.65
CA ASN A 50 -3.20 5.01 -5.88
C ASN A 50 -3.78 3.81 -6.66
N ALA A 51 -4.15 2.73 -5.95
CA ALA A 51 -4.80 1.58 -6.54
C ALA A 51 -6.16 1.94 -7.18
N TRP A 52 -6.94 2.81 -6.55
CA TRP A 52 -8.19 3.32 -7.12
C TRP A 52 -7.97 4.17 -8.36
N GLU A 53 -6.94 5.01 -8.37
CA GLU A 53 -6.57 5.80 -9.56
C GLU A 53 -6.14 4.90 -10.72
N ALA A 54 -5.34 3.86 -10.46
CA ALA A 54 -4.98 2.86 -11.45
C ALA A 54 -6.24 2.16 -12.02
N ARG A 55 -7.17 1.76 -11.14
CA ARG A 55 -8.44 1.17 -11.59
C ARG A 55 -9.26 2.11 -12.47
N ARG A 56 -9.31 3.40 -12.14
CA ARG A 56 -9.98 4.41 -12.98
C ARG A 56 -9.34 4.55 -14.36
N GLN A 57 -8.07 4.22 -14.49
CA GLN A 57 -7.34 4.20 -15.77
C GLN A 57 -7.50 2.88 -16.53
N GLY A 58 -8.23 1.91 -15.98
CA GLY A 58 -8.50 0.60 -16.61
C GLY A 58 -7.67 -0.55 -16.06
N GLU A 59 -6.81 -0.30 -15.07
CA GLU A 59 -6.03 -1.36 -14.43
C GLU A 59 -6.92 -2.28 -13.59
N THR A 60 -6.55 -3.56 -13.52
CA THR A 60 -7.23 -4.55 -12.68
C THR A 60 -6.38 -4.96 -11.48
N THR A 61 -5.10 -4.61 -11.50
CA THR A 61 -4.10 -4.95 -10.49
C THR A 61 -3.28 -3.73 -10.09
N TYR A 62 -2.85 -3.68 -8.83
CA TYR A 62 -1.92 -2.69 -8.30
C TYR A 62 -0.92 -3.39 -7.39
N LEU A 63 0.38 -3.18 -7.61
CA LEU A 63 1.47 -3.87 -6.90
C LEU A 63 1.30 -5.42 -6.92
N ASP A 64 1.02 -5.98 -8.10
CA ASP A 64 0.83 -7.41 -8.33
C ASP A 64 -0.28 -8.06 -7.46
N ARG A 65 -1.25 -7.25 -7.03
CA ARG A 65 -2.44 -7.69 -6.29
C ARG A 65 -3.72 -7.17 -6.94
N PRO A 66 -4.84 -7.91 -6.83
CA PRO A 66 -6.12 -7.44 -7.35
C PRO A 66 -6.51 -6.14 -6.64
N ILE A 67 -6.98 -5.15 -7.41
CA ILE A 67 -7.45 -3.90 -6.82
C ILE A 67 -8.77 -4.19 -6.08
N PRO A 68 -8.87 -3.92 -4.76
CA PRO A 68 -10.08 -4.17 -3.98
C PRO A 68 -11.32 -3.55 -4.63
N SER A 69 -12.44 -4.29 -4.62
CA SER A 69 -13.73 -3.85 -5.15
C SER A 69 -14.58 -3.11 -4.13
N ASP A 70 -14.27 -3.31 -2.85
CA ASP A 70 -14.99 -2.83 -1.70
C ASP A 70 -14.74 -1.32 -1.49
N VAL A 71 -15.86 -0.59 -1.48
CA VAL A 71 -16.05 0.76 -0.93
C VAL A 71 -17.09 0.67 0.16
#